data_AF-A0A0L0VIF5-F1
#
_entry.id   AF-A0A0L0VIF5-F1
#
_cell.length_a   1.000
_cell.length_b   1.000
_cell.length_c   1.000
_cell.angle_alpha   90.00
_cell.angle_beta   90.00
_cell.angle_gamma   90.00
#
_symmetry.space_group_name_H-M   'P 1'
#
loop_
_entity.id
_entity.type
_entity.pdbx_description
1 polymer ?
#
loop_
_entity_poly.entity_id
_entity_poly.type
_entity_poly.pdbx_seq_one_letter_code
_entity_poly.pdbx_strand_id
1 'polypeptide(L)'
;MAERPLAISTTFCDLPTQRLYVVSLFVLIQAYKLIQFLDVIWSGSFYERRKLWIYWSLIDILLIGFVIPSLRIPRLRYDIFQKSMILSSLVFVNWFLVGNWHLQFGFLWAFLPKSINNLFNYQTAIMESKVRLNDILSPSSHILGKHTIHILPHSTAKLNPLSQCFCLSAAVRSAFVSIPLLFNNSIPHLLQYSVMNFTNGEKSLRNVTHAQLHPLTKQKKTQKSLEDWLEDEENDQPLDNDDRAQSNQNLRSKPQQLITSGKLKLSPTQHLYNLNIYHIGVIRLERVLDKDNMDIQIARTEALVVECPSASFLSDPVTSGNKKFTPWLSSSGPKENHECIGNSKNFGLVVKGLAPLSLAYSQIVNGQRKLVKLDHHFW
;
A
#
# COMPACT_ATOMS: atom_id res chain seq x y z
N MET A 1 74.80 -49.25 32.36
CA MET A 1 75.21 -47.91 31.87
C MET A 1 74.90 -46.90 32.96
N ALA A 2 75.92 -46.23 33.50
CA ALA A 2 75.78 -45.27 34.59
C ALA A 2 74.83 -44.12 34.19
N GLU A 3 73.75 -43.92 34.96
CA GLU A 3 72.85 -42.79 34.78
C GLU A 3 73.60 -41.50 35.16
N ARG A 4 73.89 -40.65 34.17
CA ARG A 4 74.42 -39.30 34.41
C ARG A 4 73.36 -38.47 35.17
N PRO A 5 73.77 -37.65 36.15
CA PRO A 5 72.84 -36.88 36.97
C PRO A 5 72.00 -35.89 36.14
N LEU A 6 70.79 -35.60 36.63
CA LEU A 6 69.89 -34.59 36.07
C LEU A 6 70.55 -33.20 36.14
N ALA A 7 70.34 -32.38 35.11
CA ALA A 7 70.96 -31.05 35.00
C ALA A 7 70.42 -30.03 36.02
N ILE A 8 69.30 -30.32 36.69
CA ILE A 8 68.70 -29.49 37.75
C ILE A 8 68.48 -30.39 38.96
N SER A 9 69.05 -30.03 40.11
CA SER A 9 68.92 -30.78 41.37
C SER A 9 67.48 -30.75 41.88
N THR A 10 66.95 -31.91 42.28
CA THR A 10 65.58 -32.09 42.81
C THR A 10 65.36 -31.43 44.19
N THR A 11 66.38 -30.79 44.75
CA THR A 11 66.29 -30.05 46.01
C THR A 11 65.68 -28.65 45.88
N PHE A 12 65.60 -28.09 44.67
CA PHE A 12 65.08 -26.73 44.45
C PHE A 12 63.72 -26.67 43.74
N CYS A 13 63.33 -27.72 43.02
CA CYS A 13 62.06 -27.75 42.28
C CYS A 13 61.58 -29.19 42.08
N ASP A 14 60.30 -29.43 42.38
CA ASP A 14 59.67 -30.73 42.17
C ASP A 14 59.58 -31.10 40.69
N LEU A 15 59.72 -32.40 40.39
CA LEU A 15 59.62 -32.94 39.03
C LEU A 15 58.32 -32.54 38.26
N PRO A 16 57.11 -32.52 38.85
CA PRO A 16 55.92 -32.03 38.15
C PRO A 16 56.00 -30.55 37.80
N THR A 17 56.54 -29.71 38.69
CA THR A 17 56.65 -28.26 38.50
C THR A 17 57.65 -27.92 37.40
N GLN A 18 58.78 -28.64 37.35
CA GLN A 18 59.75 -28.54 36.26
C GLN A 18 59.14 -28.85 34.88
N ARG A 19 58.22 -29.83 34.80
CA ARG A 19 57.51 -30.16 33.55
C ARG A 19 56.55 -29.04 33.15
N LEU A 20 55.81 -28.48 34.11
CA LEU A 20 54.86 -27.41 33.85
C LEU A 20 55.57 -26.17 33.29
N TYR A 21 56.74 -25.80 33.85
CA TYR A 21 57.51 -24.67 33.32
C TYR A 21 58.00 -24.89 31.89
N VAL A 22 58.48 -26.09 31.56
CA VAL A 22 58.92 -26.39 30.19
C VAL A 22 57.75 -26.34 29.20
N VAL A 23 56.59 -26.90 29.57
CA VAL A 23 55.39 -26.86 28.73
C VAL A 23 54.86 -25.43 28.59
N SER A 24 54.82 -24.66 29.67
CA SER A 24 54.35 -23.26 29.66
C SER A 24 55.25 -22.38 28.79
N LEU A 25 56.58 -22.51 28.93
CA LEU A 25 57.54 -21.80 28.09
C LEU A 25 57.38 -22.18 26.60
N PHE A 26 57.17 -23.47 26.31
CA PHE A 26 56.91 -23.93 24.95
C PHE A 26 55.63 -23.30 24.37
N VAL A 27 54.53 -23.29 25.13
CA VAL A 27 53.26 -22.67 24.70
C VAL A 27 53.42 -21.18 24.46
N LEU A 28 54.15 -20.47 25.32
CA LEU A 28 54.40 -19.03 25.17
C LEU A 28 55.19 -18.73 23.89
N ILE A 29 56.21 -19.54 23.59
CA ILE A 29 56.98 -19.42 22.34
C ILE A 29 56.10 -19.68 21.11
N GLN A 30 55.23 -20.71 21.16
CA GLN A 30 54.30 -20.99 20.06
C GLN A 30 53.25 -19.88 19.88
N ALA A 31 52.75 -19.27 20.96
CA ALA A 31 51.81 -18.16 20.89
C ALA A 31 52.45 -16.90 20.28
N TYR A 32 53.68 -16.56 20.69
CA TYR A 32 54.42 -15.43 20.13
C TYR A 32 54.69 -15.61 18.62
N LYS A 33 55.08 -16.82 18.23
CA LYS A 33 55.25 -17.21 16.83
C LYS A 33 53.97 -17.05 16.01
N LEU A 34 52.81 -17.45 16.56
CA LEU A 34 51.51 -17.31 15.88
C LEU A 34 51.16 -15.84 15.61
N ILE A 35 51.43 -14.94 16.56
CA ILE A 35 51.20 -13.50 16.40
C ILE A 35 52.05 -12.94 15.24
N GLN A 36 53.34 -13.29 15.20
CA GLN A 36 54.25 -12.86 14.13
C GLN A 36 53.82 -13.39 12.76
N PHE A 37 53.28 -14.61 12.72
CA PHE A 37 52.74 -15.18 11.48
C PHE A 37 51.46 -14.48 11.02
N LEU A 38 50.55 -14.14 11.94
CA LEU A 38 49.33 -13.41 11.60
C LEU A 38 49.62 -12.03 10.99
N ASP A 39 50.59 -11.29 11.55
CA ASP A 39 50.99 -9.99 11.02
C ASP A 39 51.53 -10.13 9.58
N VAL A 40 52.45 -11.07 9.38
CA VAL A 40 53.11 -11.29 8.08
C VAL A 40 52.19 -11.90 7.02
N ILE A 41 51.14 -12.63 7.41
CA ILE A 41 50.08 -13.09 6.49
C ILE A 41 49.32 -11.89 5.91
N TRP A 42 49.07 -10.87 6.73
CA TRP A 42 48.28 -9.70 6.34
C TRP A 42 49.08 -8.63 5.62
N SER A 43 50.34 -8.42 6.02
CA SER A 43 51.14 -7.26 5.60
C SER A 43 52.52 -7.60 5.01
N GLY A 44 52.94 -8.87 5.06
CA GLY A 44 54.33 -9.26 4.83
C GLY A 44 54.72 -9.54 3.36
N SER A 45 55.96 -9.18 3.03
CA SER A 45 56.58 -9.51 1.74
C SER A 45 57.00 -11.00 1.65
N PHE A 46 57.22 -11.51 0.43
CA PHE A 46 57.65 -12.90 0.22
C PHE A 46 59.00 -13.23 0.88
N TYR A 47 59.91 -12.26 0.93
CA TYR A 47 61.23 -12.45 1.56
C TYR A 47 61.11 -12.55 3.08
N GLU A 48 60.33 -11.67 3.72
CA GLU A 48 60.10 -11.71 5.17
C GLU A 48 59.34 -12.97 5.60
N ARG A 49 58.37 -13.43 4.79
CA ARG A 49 57.70 -14.73 4.98
C ARG A 49 58.70 -15.89 5.02
N ARG A 50 59.56 -15.99 4.01
CA ARG A 50 60.56 -17.08 3.92
C ARG A 50 61.57 -17.00 5.07
N LYS A 51 62.02 -15.81 5.42
CA LYS A 51 62.96 -15.57 6.52
C LYS A 51 62.38 -16.00 7.86
N LEU A 52 61.14 -15.62 8.16
CA LEU A 52 60.44 -16.02 9.39
C LEU A 52 60.16 -17.53 9.43
N TRP A 53 59.78 -18.14 8.31
CA TRP A 53 59.58 -19.59 8.23
C TRP A 53 60.87 -20.36 8.56
N ILE A 54 62.00 -20.00 7.94
CA ILE A 54 63.30 -20.66 8.20
C ILE A 54 63.74 -20.42 9.64
N TYR A 55 63.65 -19.16 10.12
CA TYR A 55 64.05 -18.78 11.46
C TYR A 55 63.29 -19.56 12.54
N TRP A 56 61.96 -19.60 12.47
CA TRP A 56 61.13 -20.30 13.44
C TRP A 56 61.21 -21.83 13.31
N SER A 57 61.38 -22.36 12.10
CA SER A 57 61.64 -23.79 11.88
C SER A 57 62.94 -24.24 12.54
N LEU A 58 64.01 -23.45 12.41
CA LEU A 58 65.30 -23.72 13.08
C LEU A 58 65.17 -23.65 14.62
N ILE A 59 64.40 -22.70 15.14
CA ILE A 59 64.12 -22.60 16.58
C ILE A 59 63.35 -23.83 17.08
N ASP A 60 62.32 -24.29 16.36
CA ASP A 60 61.56 -25.49 16.72
C ASP A 60 62.46 -26.74 16.72
N ILE A 61 63.37 -26.87 15.72
CA ILE A 61 64.38 -27.94 15.66
C ILE A 61 65.32 -27.88 16.86
N LEU A 62 65.83 -26.70 17.21
CA LEU A 62 66.75 -26.51 18.33
C LEU A 62 66.05 -26.78 19.67
N LEU A 63 64.83 -26.29 19.85
CA LEU A 63 64.05 -26.42 21.09
C LEU A 63 63.69 -27.89 21.35
N ILE A 64 63.12 -28.57 20.36
CA ILE A 64 62.63 -29.96 20.50
C ILE A 64 63.77 -30.98 20.35
N GLY A 65 64.70 -30.72 19.43
CA GLY A 65 65.80 -31.63 19.11
C GLY A 65 66.99 -31.55 20.07
N PHE A 66 67.29 -30.38 20.64
CA PHE A 66 68.50 -30.19 21.46
C PHE A 66 68.20 -29.78 22.91
N VAL A 67 67.30 -28.82 23.13
CA VAL A 67 67.04 -28.27 24.47
C VAL A 67 66.27 -29.24 25.35
N ILE A 68 65.15 -29.78 24.85
CA ILE A 68 64.33 -30.75 25.61
C ILE A 68 65.12 -32.03 25.97
N PRO A 69 65.92 -32.64 25.07
CA PRO A 69 66.74 -33.79 25.41
C PRO A 69 67.88 -33.49 26.39
N SER A 70 68.43 -32.27 26.36
CA SER A 70 69.50 -31.85 27.28
C SER A 70 69.01 -31.68 28.73
N LEU A 71 67.74 -31.31 28.92
CA LEU A 71 67.11 -31.14 30.25
C LEU A 71 66.79 -32.48 30.96
N ARG A 72 66.90 -33.63 30.26
CA ARG A 72 66.81 -35.01 30.80
C ARG A 72 65.69 -35.26 31.83
N ILE A 73 64.50 -34.71 31.61
CA ILE A 73 63.36 -34.87 32.51
C ILE A 73 62.71 -36.26 32.31
N PRO A 74 62.46 -37.06 33.37
CA PRO A 74 61.78 -38.34 33.25
C PRO A 74 60.33 -38.13 32.80
N ARG A 75 59.84 -38.97 31.87
CA ARG A 75 58.56 -38.91 31.11
C ARG A 75 58.50 -37.99 29.89
N LEU A 76 59.45 -37.08 29.68
CA LEU A 76 59.57 -36.34 28.41
C LEU A 76 60.65 -36.97 27.50
N ARG A 77 60.83 -38.30 27.64
CA ARG A 77 61.72 -39.11 26.81
C ARG A 77 60.92 -39.59 25.60
N TYR A 78 60.77 -38.72 24.61
CA TYR A 78 60.20 -39.12 23.33
C TYR A 78 61.18 -40.04 22.59
N ASP A 79 60.63 -41.10 22.00
CA ASP A 79 61.37 -41.94 21.07
C ASP A 79 61.79 -41.14 19.83
N ILE A 80 62.83 -41.58 19.12
CA ILE A 80 63.36 -40.91 17.92
C ILE A 80 62.23 -40.70 16.89
N PHE A 81 61.33 -41.68 16.75
CA PHE A 81 60.15 -41.58 15.87
C PHE A 81 59.15 -40.52 16.34
N GLN A 82 58.83 -40.46 17.63
CA GLN A 82 57.88 -39.48 18.17
C GLN A 82 58.41 -38.04 18.04
N LYS A 83 59.71 -37.84 18.29
CA LYS A 83 60.38 -36.54 18.09
C LYS A 83 60.31 -36.12 16.62
N SER A 84 60.64 -37.04 15.72
CA SER A 84 60.58 -36.78 14.28
C SER A 84 59.17 -36.43 13.82
N MET A 85 58.15 -37.15 14.29
CA MET A 85 56.75 -36.90 13.95
C MET A 85 56.26 -35.54 14.44
N ILE A 86 56.54 -35.17 15.70
CA ILE A 86 56.15 -33.88 16.27
C ILE A 86 56.88 -32.73 15.55
N LEU A 87 58.18 -32.89 15.29
CA LEU A 87 58.97 -31.89 14.57
C LEU A 87 58.50 -31.71 13.12
N SER A 88 58.23 -32.82 12.42
CA SER A 88 57.70 -32.79 11.06
C SER A 88 56.34 -32.08 11.00
N SER A 89 55.45 -32.38 11.96
CA SER A 89 54.15 -31.70 12.05
C SER A 89 54.29 -30.19 12.26
N LEU A 90 55.17 -29.74 13.15
CA LEU A 90 55.37 -28.31 13.40
C LEU A 90 56.00 -27.59 12.20
N VAL A 91 56.99 -28.21 11.54
CA VAL A 91 57.59 -27.66 10.31
C VAL A 91 56.57 -27.59 9.19
N PHE A 92 55.71 -28.61 9.06
CA PHE A 92 54.62 -28.63 8.09
C PHE A 92 53.58 -27.54 8.36
N VAL A 93 53.16 -27.35 9.61
CA VAL A 93 52.22 -26.28 9.99
C VAL A 93 52.85 -24.89 9.73
N ASN A 94 54.14 -24.71 10.00
CA ASN A 94 54.86 -23.47 9.68
C ASN A 94 54.91 -23.20 8.18
N TRP A 95 55.19 -24.25 7.39
CA TRP A 95 55.15 -24.18 5.93
C TRP A 95 53.73 -23.87 5.44
N PHE A 96 52.70 -24.46 6.05
CA PHE A 96 51.32 -24.23 5.65
C PHE A 96 50.85 -22.81 5.97
N LEU A 97 51.22 -22.22 7.11
CA LEU A 97 50.76 -20.89 7.49
C LEU A 97 51.47 -19.75 6.73
N VAL A 98 52.78 -19.88 6.50
CA VAL A 98 53.62 -18.76 6.00
C VAL A 98 54.33 -19.11 4.68
N GLY A 99 54.37 -20.39 4.32
CA GLY A 99 54.92 -20.83 3.05
C GLY A 99 54.15 -20.21 1.89
N ASN A 100 54.84 -20.05 0.77
CA ASN A 100 54.22 -19.51 -0.42
C ASN A 100 53.12 -20.46 -0.89
N TRP A 101 51.84 -20.08 -0.75
CA TRP A 101 50.67 -20.87 -1.18
C TRP A 101 50.61 -21.08 -2.70
N HIS A 102 51.62 -20.60 -3.43
CA HIS A 102 51.86 -20.95 -4.83
C HIS A 102 52.53 -22.33 -5.01
N LEU A 103 52.39 -23.26 -4.06
CA LEU A 103 52.31 -24.66 -4.47
C LEU A 103 50.99 -24.76 -5.21
N GLN A 104 51.02 -25.04 -6.51
CA GLN A 104 49.82 -25.39 -7.26
C GLN A 104 49.16 -26.55 -6.51
N PHE A 105 48.20 -26.25 -5.63
CA PHE A 105 47.40 -27.22 -4.89
C PHE A 105 46.50 -28.02 -5.86
N GLY A 106 46.85 -28.15 -7.15
CA GLY A 106 46.14 -28.98 -8.12
C GLY A 106 46.11 -30.45 -7.70
N PHE A 107 47.13 -30.95 -7.01
CA PHE A 107 47.11 -32.33 -6.50
C PHE A 107 46.18 -32.48 -5.29
N LEU A 108 46.26 -31.59 -4.29
CA LEU A 108 45.35 -31.64 -3.13
C LEU A 108 43.90 -31.31 -3.50
N TRP A 109 43.67 -30.40 -4.44
CA TRP A 109 42.33 -30.10 -4.95
C TRP A 109 41.75 -31.23 -5.81
N ALA A 110 42.60 -32.08 -6.40
CA ALA A 110 42.16 -33.32 -7.06
C ALA A 110 41.75 -34.42 -6.06
N PHE A 111 42.31 -34.42 -4.85
CA PHE A 111 41.94 -35.36 -3.77
C PHE A 111 40.81 -34.86 -2.87
N LEU A 112 40.55 -33.55 -2.83
CA LEU A 112 39.35 -33.04 -2.16
C LEU A 112 38.12 -33.42 -3.01
N PRO A 113 37.12 -34.13 -2.44
CA PRO A 113 35.88 -34.40 -3.16
C PRO A 113 35.28 -33.06 -3.62
N LYS A 114 34.88 -32.98 -4.90
CA LYS A 114 34.20 -31.81 -5.51
C LYS A 114 33.01 -31.27 -4.69
N SER A 115 32.51 -32.07 -3.75
CA SER A 115 31.49 -31.71 -2.74
C SER A 115 31.88 -30.54 -1.83
N ILE A 116 33.16 -30.33 -1.50
CA ILE A 116 33.58 -29.29 -0.54
C ILE A 116 33.42 -27.88 -1.13
N ASN A 117 33.66 -27.72 -2.44
CA ASN A 117 33.40 -26.46 -3.13
C ASN A 117 31.89 -26.11 -3.10
N ASN A 118 31.00 -27.10 -3.14
CA ASN A 118 29.57 -26.89 -3.04
C ASN A 118 29.08 -26.56 -1.61
N LEU A 119 29.87 -26.87 -0.58
CA LEU A 119 29.56 -26.55 0.82
C LEU A 119 29.78 -25.08 1.17
N PHE A 120 30.58 -24.33 0.41
CA PHE A 120 30.89 -22.93 0.71
C PHE A 120 30.22 -21.91 -0.23
N ASN A 121 29.44 -22.36 -1.23
CA ASN A 121 28.72 -21.51 -2.16
C ASN A 121 27.41 -20.97 -1.57
N TYR A 122 27.54 -20.07 -0.60
CA TYR A 122 26.43 -19.31 -0.06
C TYR A 122 26.45 -17.89 -0.62
N GLN A 123 25.33 -17.44 -1.18
CA GLN A 123 25.15 -16.05 -1.58
C GLN A 123 24.13 -15.38 -0.66
N THR A 124 24.38 -14.12 -0.33
CA THR A 124 23.45 -13.27 0.43
C THR A 124 22.39 -12.74 -0.52
N ALA A 125 21.13 -13.13 -0.33
CA ALA A 125 20.03 -12.54 -1.04
C ALA A 125 19.81 -11.08 -0.61
N ILE A 126 19.11 -10.31 -1.43
CA ILE A 126 18.79 -8.88 -1.23
C ILE A 126 18.04 -8.62 0.10
N MET A 127 17.41 -9.65 0.66
CA MET A 127 16.71 -9.62 1.94
C MET A 127 17.57 -10.12 3.12
N GLU A 128 18.90 -10.08 2.97
CA GLU A 128 19.93 -10.53 3.94
C GLU A 128 19.88 -12.02 4.32
N SER A 129 19.01 -12.83 3.70
CA SER A 129 18.99 -14.28 3.91
C SER A 129 20.10 -14.97 3.12
N LYS A 130 20.92 -15.79 3.79
CA LYS A 130 21.98 -16.59 3.19
C LYS A 130 21.38 -17.88 2.59
N VAL A 131 21.37 -18.01 1.27
CA VAL A 131 20.75 -19.15 0.57
C VAL A 131 21.79 -19.88 -0.28
N ARG A 132 21.68 -21.21 -0.35
CA ARG A 132 22.54 -22.07 -1.19
C ARG A 132 22.06 -22.01 -2.64
N LEU A 133 22.96 -21.66 -3.56
CA LEU A 133 22.68 -21.61 -5.00
C LEU A 133 22.22 -22.95 -5.59
N ASN A 134 22.77 -24.06 -5.08
CA ASN A 134 22.49 -25.40 -5.60
C ASN A 134 21.04 -25.85 -5.31
N ASP A 135 20.42 -25.31 -4.26
CA ASP A 135 19.00 -25.56 -3.94
C ASP A 135 18.06 -24.83 -4.94
N ILE A 136 18.56 -23.82 -5.67
CA ILE A 136 17.79 -23.05 -6.66
C ILE A 136 17.95 -23.63 -8.08
N LEU A 137 19.17 -24.08 -8.44
CA LEU A 137 19.46 -24.60 -9.79
C LEU A 137 18.96 -26.05 -10.01
N SER A 138 18.92 -26.87 -8.97
CA SER A 138 18.51 -28.27 -9.08
C SER A 138 17.67 -28.67 -7.86
N PRO A 139 16.37 -28.33 -7.85
CA PRO A 139 15.51 -28.62 -6.72
C PRO A 139 15.28 -30.13 -6.62
N SER A 140 15.86 -30.76 -5.60
CA SER A 140 15.64 -32.19 -5.28
C SER A 140 14.35 -32.44 -4.49
N SER A 141 13.72 -31.37 -3.98
CA SER A 141 12.39 -31.42 -3.38
C SER A 141 11.34 -31.05 -4.41
N HIS A 142 10.29 -31.87 -4.50
CA HIS A 142 9.09 -31.62 -5.27
C HIS A 142 8.61 -30.17 -5.09
N ILE A 143 8.38 -29.45 -6.18
CA ILE A 143 7.97 -28.05 -6.18
C ILE A 143 6.69 -27.91 -5.35
N LEU A 144 6.83 -27.45 -4.11
CA LEU A 144 5.74 -26.80 -3.39
C LEU A 144 5.43 -25.54 -4.18
N GLY A 145 4.28 -25.57 -4.87
CA GLY A 145 3.86 -24.52 -5.80
C GLY A 145 4.01 -23.14 -5.19
N LYS A 146 4.70 -22.24 -5.90
CA LYS A 146 4.74 -20.83 -5.57
C LYS A 146 3.33 -20.26 -5.78
N HIS A 147 2.56 -20.12 -4.71
CA HIS A 147 1.27 -19.43 -4.78
C HIS A 147 1.52 -17.92 -4.80
N THR A 148 1.62 -17.36 -6.00
CA THR A 148 1.74 -15.90 -6.19
C THR A 148 0.34 -15.31 -6.17
N ILE A 149 -0.04 -14.69 -5.05
CA ILE A 149 -1.29 -13.93 -4.97
C ILE A 149 -1.03 -12.55 -5.57
N HIS A 150 -1.58 -12.28 -6.75
CA HIS A 150 -1.56 -10.95 -7.34
C HIS A 150 -2.66 -10.10 -6.69
N ILE A 151 -2.30 -9.22 -5.76
CA ILE A 151 -3.25 -8.31 -5.11
C ILE A 151 -3.42 -7.10 -6.03
N LEU A 152 -4.57 -7.02 -6.71
CA LEU A 152 -4.94 -5.81 -7.45
C LEU A 152 -5.21 -4.66 -6.46
N PRO A 153 -4.98 -3.40 -6.86
CA PRO A 153 -5.38 -2.25 -6.05
C PRO A 153 -6.89 -2.31 -5.78
N HIS A 154 -7.28 -2.00 -4.54
CA HIS A 154 -8.68 -2.10 -4.12
C HIS A 154 -9.60 -1.23 -5.00
N SER A 155 -10.60 -1.87 -5.60
CA SER A 155 -11.70 -1.19 -6.25
C SER A 155 -12.57 -0.51 -5.21
N THR A 156 -13.02 0.72 -5.50
CA THR A 156 -13.85 1.49 -4.56
C THR A 156 -15.15 1.98 -5.20
N ALA A 157 -16.20 2.06 -4.40
CA ALA A 157 -17.51 2.59 -4.77
C ALA A 157 -17.93 3.70 -3.81
N LYS A 158 -18.31 4.87 -4.34
CA LYS A 158 -18.75 6.02 -3.55
C LYS A 158 -20.12 6.50 -4.04
N LEU A 159 -21.09 6.53 -3.15
CA LEU A 159 -22.41 7.13 -3.37
C LEU A 159 -22.33 8.65 -3.18
N ASN A 160 -22.97 9.42 -4.07
CA ASN A 160 -23.09 10.86 -3.96
C ASN A 160 -21.74 11.56 -3.66
N PRO A 161 -20.77 11.51 -4.59
CA PRO A 161 -19.44 12.05 -4.36
C PRO A 161 -19.44 13.56 -4.03
N LEU A 162 -20.45 14.29 -4.50
CA LEU A 162 -20.62 15.73 -4.30
C LEU A 162 -21.46 16.09 -3.07
N SER A 163 -21.96 15.10 -2.32
CA SER A 163 -22.81 15.31 -1.13
C SER A 163 -24.00 16.25 -1.39
N GLN A 164 -24.63 16.14 -2.57
CA GLN A 164 -25.78 16.95 -2.94
C GLN A 164 -27.06 16.40 -2.31
N CYS A 165 -28.02 17.30 -2.05
CA CYS A 165 -29.35 16.94 -1.57
C CYS A 165 -30.27 16.62 -2.75
N PHE A 166 -31.09 15.58 -2.61
CA PHE A 166 -32.02 15.13 -3.64
C PHE A 166 -33.45 15.20 -3.12
N CYS A 167 -34.39 15.61 -3.97
CA CYS A 167 -35.81 15.62 -3.60
C CYS A 167 -36.67 14.87 -4.62
N LEU A 168 -37.77 14.30 -4.13
CA LEU A 168 -38.76 13.55 -4.89
C LEU A 168 -40.11 14.26 -4.74
N SER A 169 -40.80 14.49 -5.87
CA SER A 169 -42.10 15.17 -5.86
C SER A 169 -43.22 14.16 -5.60
N ALA A 170 -43.94 14.31 -4.49
CA ALA A 170 -45.08 13.45 -4.14
C ALA A 170 -46.27 13.60 -5.10
N ALA A 171 -46.29 14.65 -5.93
CA ALA A 171 -47.37 14.89 -6.90
C ALA A 171 -47.40 13.89 -8.06
N VAL A 172 -46.29 13.21 -8.35
CA VAL A 172 -46.16 12.30 -9.50
C VAL A 172 -45.78 10.90 -9.00
N ARG A 173 -46.69 9.93 -9.17
CA ARG A 173 -46.51 8.54 -8.70
C ARG A 173 -45.28 7.81 -9.28
N SER A 174 -44.77 8.24 -10.43
CA SER A 174 -43.60 7.66 -11.11
C SER A 174 -42.37 8.57 -11.10
N ALA A 175 -42.33 9.56 -10.20
CA ALA A 175 -41.14 10.40 -10.04
C ALA A 175 -39.96 9.57 -9.53
N PHE A 176 -38.80 9.80 -10.14
CA PHE A 176 -37.53 9.24 -9.68
C PHE A 176 -36.47 10.32 -9.63
N VAL A 177 -35.49 10.13 -8.76
CA VAL A 177 -34.31 10.98 -8.67
C VAL A 177 -33.06 10.18 -9.02
N SER A 178 -32.21 10.73 -9.87
CA SER A 178 -30.97 10.09 -10.30
C SER A 178 -29.81 10.54 -9.41
N ILE A 179 -29.27 9.61 -8.62
CA ILE A 179 -28.15 9.85 -7.70
C ILE A 179 -26.86 9.35 -8.37
N PRO A 180 -25.79 10.18 -8.42
CA PRO A 180 -24.52 9.78 -9.01
C PRO A 180 -23.75 8.81 -8.10
N LEU A 181 -23.17 7.79 -8.73
CA LEU A 181 -22.27 6.78 -8.18
C LEU A 181 -20.92 6.91 -8.86
N LEU A 182 -19.85 6.88 -8.08
CA LEU A 182 -18.47 6.88 -8.56
C LEU A 182 -17.83 5.53 -8.24
N PHE A 183 -17.38 4.83 -9.26
CA PHE A 183 -16.56 3.62 -9.15
C PHE A 183 -15.14 3.92 -9.58
N ASN A 184 -14.15 3.34 -8.90
CA ASN A 184 -12.75 3.44 -9.25
C ASN A 184 -12.16 2.03 -9.41
N ASN A 185 -11.47 1.79 -10.53
CA ASN A 185 -10.85 0.51 -10.88
C ASN A 185 -11.83 -0.67 -10.98
N SER A 186 -13.09 -0.45 -11.37
CA SER A 186 -14.10 -1.52 -11.47
C SER A 186 -15.38 -1.10 -12.21
N ILE A 187 -16.11 -2.08 -12.76
CA ILE A 187 -17.44 -1.91 -13.39
C ILE A 187 -18.45 -2.75 -12.61
N PRO A 188 -19.51 -2.15 -12.03
CA PRO A 188 -20.41 -2.88 -11.14
C PRO A 188 -21.27 -3.90 -11.91
N HIS A 189 -21.30 -5.16 -11.46
CA HIS A 189 -22.20 -6.19 -11.97
C HIS A 189 -23.53 -6.21 -11.21
N LEU A 190 -23.44 -6.26 -9.88
CA LEU A 190 -24.57 -6.26 -8.95
C LEU A 190 -24.34 -5.19 -7.88
N LEU A 191 -25.35 -4.35 -7.66
CA LEU A 191 -25.36 -3.33 -6.63
C LEU A 191 -26.55 -3.55 -5.69
N GLN A 192 -26.27 -3.64 -4.40
CA GLN A 192 -27.27 -3.71 -3.34
C GLN A 192 -27.22 -2.42 -2.53
N TYR A 193 -28.36 -1.72 -2.48
CA TYR A 193 -28.53 -0.53 -1.67
C TYR A 193 -29.66 -0.73 -0.68
N SER A 194 -29.59 0.01 0.42
CA SER A 194 -30.64 0.09 1.41
C SER A 194 -31.34 1.44 1.36
N VAL A 195 -32.64 1.43 1.63
CA VAL A 195 -33.47 2.62 1.86
C VAL A 195 -33.97 2.54 3.29
N MET A 196 -33.50 3.45 4.13
CA MET A 196 -33.99 3.61 5.50
C MET A 196 -35.02 4.73 5.55
N ASN A 197 -36.22 4.43 6.01
CA ASN A 197 -37.27 5.43 6.16
C ASN A 197 -37.05 6.27 7.43
N PHE A 198 -37.30 7.58 7.32
CA PHE A 198 -37.06 8.57 8.38
C PHE A 198 -37.93 8.36 9.62
N THR A 199 -39.16 7.85 9.46
CA THR A 199 -40.14 7.80 10.57
C THR A 199 -40.07 6.51 11.37
N ASN A 200 -39.94 5.37 10.69
CA ASN A 200 -39.96 4.05 11.32
C ASN A 200 -38.56 3.46 11.52
N GLY A 201 -37.52 4.03 10.90
CA GLY A 201 -36.17 3.48 10.89
C GLY A 201 -36.04 2.13 10.17
N GLU A 202 -37.09 1.72 9.44
CA GLU A 202 -37.13 0.44 8.74
C GLU A 202 -36.21 0.49 7.52
N LYS A 203 -35.36 -0.53 7.39
CA LYS A 203 -34.36 -0.65 6.34
C LYS A 203 -34.84 -1.66 5.29
N SER A 204 -35.13 -1.17 4.09
CA SER A 204 -35.48 -2.02 2.94
C SER A 204 -34.27 -2.20 2.01
N LEU A 205 -33.98 -3.45 1.61
CA LEU A 205 -32.87 -3.76 0.70
C LEU A 205 -33.38 -3.88 -0.73
N ARG A 206 -32.62 -3.34 -1.69
CA ARG A 206 -32.93 -3.39 -3.11
C ARG A 206 -31.69 -3.75 -3.93
N ASN A 207 -31.89 -4.62 -4.89
CA ASN A 207 -30.84 -5.11 -5.79
C ASN A 207 -31.03 -4.50 -7.18
N VAL A 208 -29.92 -4.06 -7.76
CA VAL A 208 -29.86 -3.39 -9.07
C VAL A 208 -28.72 -4.00 -9.86
N THR A 209 -29.00 -4.32 -11.12
CA THR A 209 -28.00 -4.84 -12.06
C THR A 209 -27.39 -3.71 -12.89
N HIS A 210 -26.24 -3.97 -13.50
CA HIS A 210 -25.56 -3.01 -14.37
C HIS A 210 -26.46 -2.36 -15.43
N ALA A 211 -27.40 -3.11 -16.02
CA ALA A 211 -28.31 -2.62 -17.06
C ALA A 211 -29.27 -1.51 -16.58
N GLN A 212 -29.55 -1.46 -15.28
CA GLN A 212 -30.41 -0.44 -14.66
C GLN A 212 -29.62 0.80 -14.24
N LEU A 213 -28.28 0.75 -14.29
CA LEU A 213 -27.40 1.88 -14.03
C LEU A 213 -27.15 2.62 -15.35
N HIS A 214 -27.48 3.91 -15.38
CA HIS A 214 -27.24 4.72 -16.58
C HIS A 214 -25.83 5.31 -16.54
N PRO A 215 -24.91 4.95 -17.46
CA PRO A 215 -23.59 5.56 -17.52
C PRO A 215 -23.70 7.04 -17.90
N LEU A 216 -23.02 7.91 -17.15
CA LEU A 216 -23.00 9.35 -17.44
C LEU A 216 -21.94 9.73 -18.49
N THR A 217 -20.88 8.93 -18.62
CA THR A 217 -19.93 9.02 -19.72
C THR A 217 -20.41 8.18 -20.90
N LYS A 218 -20.96 8.83 -21.93
CA LYS A 218 -20.81 8.31 -23.29
C LYS A 218 -19.31 8.38 -23.59
N GLN A 219 -18.57 7.30 -23.36
CA GLN A 219 -17.31 7.13 -24.07
C GLN A 219 -17.68 7.24 -25.55
N LYS A 220 -17.31 8.36 -26.20
CA LYS A 220 -17.07 8.30 -27.64
C LYS A 220 -16.08 7.16 -27.79
N LYS A 221 -16.51 6.03 -28.36
CA LYS A 221 -15.56 5.10 -28.99
C LYS A 221 -14.92 5.90 -30.12
N THR A 222 -13.93 6.73 -29.81
CA THR A 222 -12.96 7.15 -30.80
C THR A 222 -12.17 5.87 -31.05
N GLN A 223 -12.49 5.22 -32.16
CA GLN A 223 -11.64 4.23 -32.77
C GLN A 223 -10.33 4.98 -33.09
N LYS A 224 -9.43 5.03 -32.11
CA LYS A 224 -8.09 5.63 -32.24
C LYS A 224 -7.36 4.74 -33.25
N SER A 225 -7.31 5.16 -34.51
CA SER A 225 -6.41 4.54 -35.48
C SER A 225 -4.98 4.94 -35.14
N LEU A 226 -4.05 4.12 -35.62
CA LEU A 226 -2.65 4.08 -35.24
C LEU A 226 -1.88 5.36 -35.63
N GLU A 227 -2.49 6.23 -36.44
CA GLU A 227 -1.94 7.49 -36.93
C GLU A 227 -1.86 8.61 -35.86
N ASP A 228 -2.61 8.51 -34.76
CA ASP A 228 -2.68 9.57 -33.71
C ASP A 228 -1.52 9.50 -32.69
N TRP A 229 -0.53 8.60 -32.87
CA TRP A 229 0.67 8.53 -32.02
C TRP A 229 1.87 9.30 -32.58
N LEU A 230 1.74 9.86 -33.79
CA LEU A 230 2.84 10.53 -34.50
C LEU A 230 2.79 12.06 -34.41
N GLU A 231 1.76 12.66 -33.79
CA GLU A 231 1.59 14.13 -33.77
C GLU A 231 1.88 14.80 -32.42
N ASP A 232 2.22 14.05 -31.36
CA ASP A 232 2.43 14.61 -30.01
C ASP A 232 3.85 15.17 -29.74
N GLU A 233 4.75 15.25 -30.74
CA GLU A 233 6.12 15.77 -30.55
C GLU A 233 6.39 17.19 -31.07
N GLU A 234 5.39 17.93 -31.58
CA GLU A 234 5.70 19.27 -32.10
C GLU A 234 4.67 20.35 -31.72
N ASN A 235 5.19 21.35 -31.01
CA ASN A 235 4.82 22.77 -31.09
C ASN A 235 3.96 23.38 -29.96
N ASP A 236 4.69 24.05 -29.05
CA ASP A 236 4.54 25.42 -28.54
C ASP A 236 3.17 26.04 -28.19
N GLN A 237 3.21 26.74 -27.05
CA GLN A 237 2.18 27.66 -26.53
C GLN A 237 1.67 28.67 -27.57
N PRO A 238 0.45 29.18 -27.38
CA PRO A 238 0.38 30.65 -27.19
C PRO A 238 -0.65 31.15 -26.17
N LEU A 239 -0.43 32.43 -25.87
CA LEU A 239 -1.06 33.39 -24.95
C LEU A 239 -2.48 33.85 -25.36
N ASP A 240 -3.11 34.50 -24.37
CA ASP A 240 -4.33 35.34 -24.37
C ASP A 240 -4.72 36.06 -25.67
N ASN A 241 -6.02 36.06 -26.01
CA ASN A 241 -6.94 37.23 -25.94
C ASN A 241 -8.27 37.04 -26.72
N ASP A 242 -9.28 37.74 -26.20
CA ASP A 242 -10.50 38.32 -26.82
C ASP A 242 -11.71 37.49 -27.31
N ASP A 243 -12.81 37.71 -26.59
CA ASP A 243 -14.17 38.16 -26.94
C ASP A 243 -14.82 37.97 -28.34
N ARG A 244 -16.16 37.72 -28.26
CA ARG A 244 -17.28 37.76 -29.26
C ARG A 244 -17.57 36.40 -29.95
N ALA A 245 -18.82 35.93 -30.13
CA ALA A 245 -20.13 36.58 -30.21
C ALA A 245 -21.33 35.63 -29.94
N GLN A 246 -22.43 36.23 -29.46
CA GLN A 246 -23.85 36.06 -29.83
C GLN A 246 -24.55 34.68 -30.01
N SER A 247 -25.62 34.57 -29.20
CA SER A 247 -27.01 34.19 -29.56
C SER A 247 -27.29 32.80 -30.13
N ASN A 248 -28.06 31.99 -29.38
CA ASN A 248 -29.46 31.77 -29.73
C ASN A 248 -30.29 31.23 -28.56
N GLN A 249 -31.39 31.93 -28.28
CA GLN A 249 -32.44 31.54 -27.37
C GLN A 249 -33.32 30.47 -28.02
N ASN A 250 -33.53 29.35 -27.33
CA ASN A 250 -34.82 28.66 -27.36
C ASN A 250 -35.02 27.89 -26.06
N LEU A 251 -35.95 28.41 -25.26
CA LEU A 251 -36.37 27.90 -23.96
C LEU A 251 -37.41 26.80 -24.16
N ARG A 252 -37.13 25.57 -23.70
CA ARG A 252 -38.18 24.65 -23.23
C ARG A 252 -37.69 23.99 -21.96
N SER A 253 -38.11 24.56 -20.84
CA SER A 253 -37.73 24.19 -19.48
C SER A 253 -38.35 22.85 -19.07
N LYS A 254 -37.49 21.84 -18.95
CA LYS A 254 -37.70 20.66 -18.11
C LYS A 254 -36.65 20.76 -17.01
N PRO A 255 -36.98 20.87 -15.71
CA PRO A 255 -35.96 20.91 -14.66
C PRO A 255 -35.46 19.49 -14.42
N GLN A 256 -34.73 18.94 -15.39
CA GLN A 256 -33.77 17.89 -15.12
C GLN A 256 -32.47 18.65 -14.89
N GLN A 257 -32.02 18.74 -13.64
CA GLN A 257 -30.61 19.01 -13.34
C GLN A 257 -29.80 17.81 -13.86
N LEU A 258 -29.70 17.71 -15.18
CA LEU A 258 -28.76 16.85 -15.85
C LEU A 258 -27.40 17.43 -15.49
N ILE A 259 -26.66 16.69 -14.68
CA ILE A 259 -25.28 17.00 -14.31
C ILE A 259 -24.53 17.24 -15.61
N THR A 260 -24.36 18.52 -15.98
CA THR A 260 -23.43 18.89 -17.03
C THR A 260 -22.08 18.47 -16.49
N SER A 261 -21.43 17.54 -17.19
CA SER A 261 -20.17 16.88 -16.85
C SER A 261 -18.96 17.86 -16.84
N GLY A 262 -19.13 19.05 -16.26
CA GLY A 262 -18.21 20.19 -16.34
C GLY A 262 -17.49 20.53 -15.03
N LYS A 263 -17.64 19.76 -13.95
CA LYS A 263 -16.98 20.08 -12.66
C LYS A 263 -16.19 18.93 -12.00
N LEU A 264 -16.28 17.71 -12.52
CA LEU A 264 -15.46 16.59 -12.05
C LEU A 264 -14.45 16.24 -13.13
N LYS A 265 -13.17 16.54 -12.90
CA LYS A 265 -12.07 16.02 -13.72
C LYS A 265 -11.89 14.55 -13.35
N LEU A 266 -12.54 13.65 -14.08
CA LEU A 266 -12.46 12.23 -13.80
C LEU A 266 -11.08 11.69 -14.18
N SER A 267 -10.50 10.86 -13.30
CA SER A 267 -9.36 10.01 -13.62
C SER A 267 -9.77 8.98 -14.69
N PRO A 268 -8.85 8.51 -15.56
CA PRO A 268 -9.15 7.43 -16.51
C PRO A 268 -9.69 6.15 -15.86
N THR A 269 -9.36 5.90 -14.59
CA THR A 269 -9.82 4.74 -13.81
C THR A 269 -11.19 4.93 -13.15
N GLN A 270 -11.78 6.12 -13.26
CA GLN A 270 -13.03 6.47 -12.61
C GLN A 270 -14.21 6.36 -13.59
N HIS A 271 -15.27 5.70 -13.15
CA HIS A 271 -16.51 5.53 -13.90
C HIS A 271 -17.69 6.08 -13.10
N LEU A 272 -18.57 6.81 -13.79
CA LEU A 272 -19.67 7.52 -13.16
C LEU A 272 -21.02 7.04 -13.72
N TYR A 273 -21.89 6.61 -12.82
CA TYR A 273 -23.20 6.04 -13.12
C TYR A 273 -24.29 6.78 -12.36
N ASN A 274 -25.51 6.75 -12.88
CA ASN A 274 -26.70 7.23 -12.20
C ASN A 274 -27.56 6.07 -11.71
N LEU A 275 -27.94 6.14 -10.44
CA LEU A 275 -28.90 5.26 -9.79
C LEU A 275 -30.24 5.97 -9.61
N ASN A 276 -31.30 5.41 -10.19
CA ASN A 276 -32.65 5.96 -10.05
C ASN A 276 -33.31 5.47 -8.76
N ILE A 277 -33.71 6.41 -7.90
CA ILE A 277 -34.38 6.15 -6.63
C ILE A 277 -35.82 6.66 -6.71
N TYR A 278 -36.76 5.83 -6.25
CA TYR A 278 -38.20 6.08 -6.28
C TYR A 278 -38.80 6.31 -4.88
N HIS A 279 -38.01 6.07 -3.83
CA HIS A 279 -38.46 6.09 -2.44
C HIS A 279 -37.74 7.19 -1.67
N ILE A 280 -38.48 7.81 -0.76
CA ILE A 280 -37.97 8.83 0.17
C ILE A 280 -37.27 8.10 1.32
N GLY A 281 -36.11 8.59 1.74
CA GLY A 281 -35.32 7.98 2.81
C GLY A 281 -33.83 8.28 2.73
N VAL A 282 -33.09 7.69 3.68
CA VAL A 282 -31.63 7.65 3.67
C VAL A 282 -31.19 6.47 2.80
N ILE A 283 -30.44 6.76 1.75
CA ILE A 283 -29.93 5.76 0.81
C ILE A 283 -28.49 5.46 1.15
N ARG A 284 -28.18 4.16 1.29
CA ARG A 284 -26.82 3.68 1.57
C ARG A 284 -26.46 2.48 0.73
N LEU A 285 -25.21 2.41 0.28
CA LEU A 285 -24.69 1.22 -0.39
C LEU A 285 -24.32 0.16 0.66
N GLU A 286 -24.79 -1.07 0.45
CA GLU A 286 -24.53 -2.19 1.36
C GLU A 286 -23.52 -3.16 0.77
N ARG A 287 -23.67 -3.48 -0.52
CA ARG A 287 -22.79 -4.42 -1.23
C ARG A 287 -22.70 -4.06 -2.70
N VAL A 288 -21.50 -4.16 -3.28
CA VAL A 288 -21.30 -4.01 -4.72
C VAL A 288 -20.33 -5.09 -5.18
N LEU A 289 -20.72 -5.83 -6.21
CA LEU A 289 -19.92 -6.86 -6.85
C LEU A 289 -19.42 -6.39 -8.21
N ASP A 290 -18.17 -6.66 -8.52
CA ASP A 290 -17.56 -6.46 -9.83
C ASP A 290 -18.04 -7.53 -10.85
N LYS A 291 -17.70 -7.36 -12.13
CA LYS A 291 -17.84 -8.35 -13.19
C LYS A 291 -17.23 -9.70 -12.83
N ASP A 292 -16.12 -9.71 -12.11
CA ASP A 292 -15.45 -10.93 -11.65
C ASP A 292 -16.04 -11.48 -10.34
N ASN A 293 -17.20 -10.97 -9.92
CA ASN A 293 -17.92 -11.36 -8.71
C ASN A 293 -17.14 -11.12 -7.40
N MET A 294 -16.22 -10.16 -7.43
CA MET A 294 -15.43 -9.71 -6.28
C MET A 294 -16.11 -8.53 -5.59
N ASP A 295 -16.07 -8.51 -4.25
CA ASP A 295 -16.62 -7.41 -3.46
C ASP A 295 -15.78 -6.13 -3.61
N ILE A 296 -16.44 -5.02 -3.93
CA ILE A 296 -15.84 -3.70 -4.07
C ILE A 296 -15.92 -2.97 -2.72
N GLN A 297 -14.87 -2.25 -2.36
CA GLN A 297 -14.84 -1.49 -1.11
C GLN A 297 -15.77 -0.27 -1.19
N ILE A 298 -16.73 -0.19 -0.27
CA ILE A 298 -17.72 0.89 -0.26
C ILE A 298 -17.26 2.02 0.66
N ALA A 299 -17.22 3.24 0.14
CA ALA A 299 -17.02 4.44 0.94
C ALA A 299 -18.25 4.68 1.82
N ARG A 300 -18.04 5.08 3.08
CA ARG A 300 -19.12 5.40 4.03
C ARG A 300 -19.79 6.72 3.64
N THR A 301 -20.61 6.70 2.60
CA THR A 301 -21.38 7.86 2.14
C THR A 301 -22.86 7.50 2.05
N GLU A 302 -23.68 8.49 2.35
CA GLU A 302 -25.14 8.37 2.41
C GLU A 302 -25.75 9.48 1.55
N ALA A 303 -26.88 9.18 0.90
CA ALA A 303 -27.62 10.17 0.13
C ALA A 303 -29.00 10.36 0.73
N LEU A 304 -29.35 11.61 1.02
CA LEU A 304 -30.66 11.99 1.57
C LEU A 304 -31.61 12.30 0.43
N VAL A 305 -32.69 11.53 0.33
CA VAL A 305 -33.79 11.77 -0.61
C VAL A 305 -35.03 12.18 0.18
N VAL A 306 -35.48 13.41 -0.04
CA VAL A 306 -36.55 14.04 0.74
C VAL A 306 -37.73 14.46 -0.15
N GLU A 307 -38.86 14.85 0.42
CA GLU A 307 -39.95 15.41 -0.38
C GLU A 307 -39.56 16.82 -0.89
N CYS A 308 -39.85 17.12 -2.17
CA CYS A 308 -39.56 18.44 -2.71
C CYS A 308 -40.42 19.52 -2.02
N PRO A 309 -39.82 20.68 -1.67
CA PRO A 309 -40.55 21.74 -1.00
C PRO A 309 -41.67 22.26 -1.90
N SER A 310 -42.85 22.48 -1.32
CA SER A 310 -44.02 23.02 -2.00
C SER A 310 -44.68 24.10 -1.14
N ALA A 311 -45.23 25.12 -1.80
CA ALA A 311 -45.98 26.17 -1.14
C ALA A 311 -47.33 26.35 -1.85
N SER A 312 -48.40 26.47 -1.08
CA SER A 312 -49.73 26.75 -1.60
C SER A 312 -50.39 27.89 -0.84
N PHE A 313 -51.14 28.72 -1.58
CA PHE A 313 -51.97 29.75 -0.99
C PHE A 313 -53.29 29.15 -0.51
N LEU A 314 -53.73 29.58 0.66
CA LEU A 314 -55.06 29.33 1.20
C LEU A 314 -55.84 30.65 1.25
N SER A 315 -57.09 30.62 0.82
CA SER A 315 -58.01 31.75 0.96
C SER A 315 -58.64 31.72 2.36
N ASP A 316 -58.84 32.90 2.94
CA ASP A 316 -59.56 33.06 4.21
C ASP A 316 -60.96 32.41 4.10
N PRO A 317 -61.43 31.65 5.12
CA PRO A 317 -62.81 31.18 5.12
C PRO A 317 -63.75 32.39 5.12
N VAL A 318 -64.53 32.54 4.05
CA VAL A 318 -65.64 33.48 3.98
C VAL A 318 -66.51 33.31 5.23
N THR A 319 -66.88 34.42 5.84
CA THR A 319 -67.71 34.62 7.05
C THR A 319 -68.96 33.72 7.11
N SER A 320 -68.78 32.42 7.30
CA SER A 320 -69.84 31.42 7.33
C SER A 320 -69.37 30.19 8.09
N GLY A 321 -69.34 30.32 9.42
CA GLY A 321 -69.45 29.25 10.41
C GLY A 321 -68.35 28.18 10.51
N ASN A 322 -67.61 27.88 9.44
CA ASN A 322 -66.61 26.82 9.39
C ASN A 322 -65.21 27.41 9.38
N LYS A 323 -64.53 27.33 10.53
CA LYS A 323 -63.14 27.76 10.77
C LYS A 323 -62.12 26.81 10.10
N LYS A 324 -62.20 26.60 8.79
CA LYS A 324 -61.21 25.82 8.03
C LYS A 324 -60.83 26.57 6.76
N PHE A 325 -59.56 26.95 6.66
CA PHE A 325 -58.98 27.51 5.43
C PHE A 325 -59.19 26.54 4.26
N THR A 326 -59.68 27.04 3.14
CA THR A 326 -59.93 26.22 1.93
C THR A 326 -58.78 26.36 0.94
N PRO A 327 -58.37 25.28 0.25
CA PRO A 327 -57.40 25.35 -0.84
C PRO A 327 -57.82 26.37 -1.90
N TRP A 328 -56.88 27.18 -2.39
CA TRP A 328 -57.14 28.10 -3.50
C TRP A 328 -57.50 27.28 -4.76
N LEU A 329 -58.77 27.30 -5.16
CA LEU A 329 -59.21 26.62 -6.38
C LEU A 329 -58.69 27.38 -7.60
N SER A 330 -57.74 26.77 -8.32
CA SER A 330 -57.27 27.27 -9.62
C SER A 330 -58.18 26.88 -10.80
N SER A 331 -59.37 26.31 -10.58
CA SER A 331 -60.16 25.66 -11.65
C SER A 331 -61.58 26.19 -11.91
N SER A 332 -61.88 27.43 -11.54
CA SER A 332 -62.88 28.20 -12.28
C SER A 332 -62.18 29.48 -12.71
N GLY A 333 -62.39 29.94 -13.95
CA GLY A 333 -61.81 31.16 -14.51
C GLY A 333 -61.87 32.36 -13.56
N PRO A 334 -61.12 33.45 -13.84
CA PRO A 334 -60.89 34.53 -12.89
C PRO A 334 -62.21 35.00 -12.30
N LYS A 335 -62.54 34.53 -11.10
CA LYS A 335 -63.54 35.17 -10.28
C LYS A 335 -62.84 36.42 -9.81
N GLU A 336 -63.05 37.50 -10.56
CA GLU A 336 -62.66 38.84 -10.16
C GLU A 336 -63.41 39.12 -8.86
N ASN A 337 -62.77 38.77 -7.75
CA ASN A 337 -63.23 39.19 -6.45
C ASN A 337 -62.95 40.69 -6.40
N HIS A 338 -63.93 41.48 -6.81
CA HIS A 338 -63.84 42.94 -6.78
C HIS A 338 -63.68 43.38 -5.33
N GLU A 339 -62.62 44.15 -5.06
CA GLU A 339 -62.35 44.72 -3.75
C GLU A 339 -62.31 46.24 -3.86
N CYS A 340 -62.82 46.91 -2.82
CA CYS A 340 -62.80 48.35 -2.74
C CYS A 340 -61.39 48.87 -2.48
N ILE A 341 -61.11 50.07 -2.97
CA ILE A 341 -59.85 50.78 -2.71
C ILE A 341 -59.69 50.96 -1.20
N GLY A 342 -58.57 50.48 -0.65
CA GLY A 342 -58.27 50.54 0.79
C GLY A 342 -58.52 49.24 1.57
N ASN A 343 -59.14 48.22 0.96
CA ASN A 343 -59.27 46.92 1.60
C ASN A 343 -57.93 46.16 1.62
N SER A 344 -57.58 45.61 2.78
CA SER A 344 -56.45 44.69 2.93
C SER A 344 -56.94 43.25 2.88
N LYS A 345 -56.28 42.41 2.10
CA LYS A 345 -56.57 40.97 2.05
C LYS A 345 -55.51 40.16 2.77
N ASN A 346 -55.97 39.32 3.68
CA ASN A 346 -55.14 38.33 4.33
C ASN A 346 -55.18 37.04 3.52
N PHE A 347 -54.01 36.44 3.32
CA PHE A 347 -53.87 35.15 2.68
C PHE A 347 -53.12 34.22 3.61
N GLY A 348 -53.61 32.98 3.75
CA GLY A 348 -52.85 31.93 4.40
C GLY A 348 -51.83 31.36 3.44
N LEU A 349 -50.65 31.02 3.93
CA LEU A 349 -49.62 30.34 3.17
C LEU A 349 -49.28 29.03 3.88
N VAL A 350 -49.38 27.91 3.16
CA VAL A 350 -48.94 26.61 3.66
C VAL A 350 -47.67 26.23 2.93
N VAL A 351 -46.60 26.08 3.70
CA VAL A 351 -45.30 25.62 3.22
C VAL A 351 -45.12 24.18 3.71
N LYS A 352 -44.73 23.29 2.80
CA LYS A 352 -44.38 21.90 3.08
C LYS A 352 -42.95 21.65 2.60
N GLY A 353 -42.14 21.00 3.43
CA GLY A 353 -40.76 20.65 3.10
C GLY A 353 -39.92 20.51 4.37
N LEU A 354 -38.62 20.23 4.20
CA LEU A 354 -37.67 20.16 5.30
C LEU A 354 -36.92 21.49 5.47
N ALA A 355 -36.84 21.95 6.72
CA ALA A 355 -36.11 23.16 7.09
C ALA A 355 -34.59 23.06 6.81
N PRO A 356 -33.88 24.20 6.57
CA PRO A 356 -34.39 25.56 6.53
C PRO A 356 -34.98 25.92 5.16
N LEU A 357 -36.21 26.43 5.14
CA LEU A 357 -36.87 26.87 3.92
C LEU A 357 -36.83 28.40 3.81
N SER A 358 -36.64 28.90 2.58
CA SER A 358 -36.82 30.32 2.25
C SER A 358 -37.93 30.45 1.22
N LEU A 359 -38.82 31.42 1.42
CA LEU A 359 -39.98 31.59 0.56
C LEU A 359 -39.95 32.94 -0.14
N ALA A 360 -40.19 32.92 -1.44
CA ALA A 360 -40.41 34.12 -2.23
C ALA A 360 -41.71 33.97 -3.01
N TYR A 361 -42.52 35.01 -3.01
CA TYR A 361 -43.73 35.09 -3.83
C TYR A 361 -43.67 36.30 -4.75
N SER A 362 -44.37 36.25 -5.87
CA SER A 362 -44.49 37.40 -6.76
C SER A 362 -45.92 37.90 -6.82
N GLN A 363 -46.11 39.17 -6.51
CA GLN A 363 -47.38 39.88 -6.65
C GLN A 363 -47.42 40.55 -8.02
N ILE A 364 -48.52 40.42 -8.75
CA ILE A 364 -48.71 41.10 -10.04
C ILE A 364 -49.87 42.07 -9.88
N VAL A 365 -49.60 43.38 -10.01
CA VAL A 365 -50.60 44.46 -9.92
C VAL A 365 -50.52 45.28 -11.20
N ASN A 366 -51.62 45.42 -11.93
CA ASN A 366 -51.69 46.17 -13.20
C ASN A 366 -50.58 45.78 -14.21
N GLY A 367 -50.26 44.49 -14.28
CA GLY A 367 -49.19 43.97 -15.17
C GLY A 367 -47.77 44.15 -14.64
N GLN A 368 -47.55 44.88 -13.55
CA GLN A 368 -46.25 45.01 -12.90
C GLN A 368 -46.03 43.88 -11.90
N ARG A 369 -44.94 43.13 -12.08
CA ARG A 369 -44.54 42.04 -11.18
C ARG A 369 -43.59 42.54 -10.11
N LYS A 370 -43.99 42.45 -8.84
CA LYS A 370 -43.15 42.70 -7.67
C LYS A 370 -42.79 41.38 -7.00
N LEU A 371 -41.49 41.10 -6.90
CA LEU A 371 -40.98 39.96 -6.13
C LEU A 371 -40.87 40.36 -4.66
N VAL A 372 -41.43 39.55 -3.77
CA VAL A 372 -41.34 39.74 -2.32
C VAL A 372 -40.72 38.48 -1.72
N LYS A 373 -39.60 38.65 -1.02
CA LYS A 373 -38.94 37.57 -0.29
C LYS A 373 -39.34 37.65 1.18
N LEU A 374 -39.78 36.53 1.73
CA LEU A 374 -40.04 36.39 3.15
C LEU A 374 -38.77 35.82 3.79
N ASP A 375 -38.02 36.66 4.49
CA ASP A 375 -36.77 36.29 5.17
C ASP A 375 -37.01 35.50 6.48
N HIS A 376 -38.20 34.93 6.67
CA HIS A 376 -38.45 34.02 7.78
C HIS A 376 -37.88 32.63 7.45
N HIS A 377 -36.94 32.19 8.28
CA HIS A 377 -36.53 30.79 8.32
C HIS A 377 -37.66 29.99 8.98
N PHE A 378 -38.33 29.16 8.18
CA PHE A 378 -39.31 28.20 8.69
C PHE A 378 -38.54 26.99 9.23
N TRP A 379 -38.66 26.76 10.54
CA TRP A 379 -38.04 25.66 11.29
C TRP A 379 -39.03 24.53 11.53
#